data_AF-X0Y8I2-F1
#
_entry.id   AF-X0Y8I2-F1
#
_cell.length_a   1.000
_cell.length_b   1.000
_cell.length_c   1.000
_cell.angle_alpha   90.00
_cell.angle_beta   90.00
_cell.angle_gamma   90.00
#
_symmetry.space_group_name_H-M   'P 1'
#
loop_
_entity.id
_entity.type
_entity.pdbx_description
1 polymer ?
#
loop_
_entity_poly.entity_id
_entity_poly.type
_entity_poly.pdbx_seq_one_letter_code
_entity_poly.pdbx_strand_id
1 'polypeptide(L)' 'MKRGEGKKSPTEEAVLAALSTVEDPELHRDIVSLGMIRDVQVSGGKVAFRFVLTTPACPIRNELQR' A
#
# COMPACT_ATOMS: atom_id res chain seq x y z
N MET A 1 -21.20 2.76 29.75
CA MET A 1 -21.82 2.05 28.60
C MET A 1 -20.81 1.06 27.98
N LYS A 2 -21.21 0.31 26.93
CA LYS A 2 -20.44 -0.55 26.00
C LYS A 2 -18.90 -0.51 26.16
N ARG A 3 -18.22 -1.60 26.54
CA ARG A 3 -17.92 -2.84 25.77
C ARG A 3 -17.06 -2.60 24.51
N GLY A 4 -15.93 -3.32 24.42
CA GLY A 4 -15.03 -3.36 23.26
C GLY A 4 -13.81 -2.42 23.39
N GLU A 5 -12.61 -2.76 22.93
CA GLU A 5 -12.13 -4.04 22.37
C GLU A 5 -10.66 -4.27 22.72
N GLY A 6 -10.25 -5.54 22.89
CA GLY A 6 -8.84 -5.93 22.91
C GLY A 6 -8.28 -5.81 21.50
N LYS A 7 -7.77 -4.62 21.16
CA LYS A 7 -7.40 -4.25 19.78
C LYS A 7 -6.17 -5.03 19.29
N LYS A 8 -6.42 -6.25 18.82
CA LYS A 8 -5.43 -7.15 18.19
C LYS A 8 -4.72 -6.36 17.08
N SER A 9 -3.41 -6.15 17.22
CA SER A 9 -2.61 -5.53 16.16
C SER A 9 -2.88 -6.27 14.86
N PRO A 10 -3.25 -5.59 13.76
CA PRO A 10 -3.39 -6.27 12.48
C PRO A 10 -2.03 -6.85 12.08
N THR A 11 -2.01 -7.99 11.40
CA THR A 11 -0.77 -8.45 10.78
C THR A 11 -0.56 -7.73 9.45
N GLU A 12 0.66 -7.76 8.94
CA GLU A 12 0.98 -7.14 7.65
C GLU A 12 0.15 -7.75 6.50
N GLU A 13 -0.12 -9.07 6.55
CA GLU A 13 -1.00 -9.74 5.59
C GLU A 13 -2.44 -9.21 5.65
N ALA A 14 -2.96 -8.96 6.86
CA ALA A 14 -4.30 -8.40 7.05
C ALA A 14 -4.40 -6.94 6.57
N VAL A 15 -3.30 -6.18 6.68
CA VAL A 15 -3.20 -4.83 6.10
C VAL A 15 -3.16 -4.91 4.57
N LEU A 16 -2.32 -5.76 3.99
CA LEU A 16 -2.21 -5.92 2.54
C LEU A 16 -3.51 -6.41 1.92
N ALA A 17 -4.21 -7.36 2.55
CA ALA A 17 -5.52 -7.81 2.11
C ALA A 17 -6.58 -6.70 2.15
N ALA A 18 -6.57 -5.85 3.17
CA ALA A 18 -7.49 -4.70 3.28
C ALA A 18 -7.13 -3.53 2.34
N LEU A 19 -5.86 -3.39 1.93
CA LEU A 19 -5.44 -2.43 0.91
C LEU A 19 -5.74 -2.95 -0.50
N SER A 20 -5.70 -4.27 -0.73
CA SER A 20 -6.03 -4.90 -2.01
C SER A 20 -7.53 -4.84 -2.37
N THR A 21 -8.40 -4.44 -1.45
CA THR A 21 -9.81 -4.09 -1.76
C THR A 21 -9.99 -2.61 -2.13
N VAL A 22 -8.90 -1.83 -2.21
CA VAL A 22 -8.92 -0.43 -2.66
C VAL A 22 -8.47 -0.40 -4.12
N GLU A 23 -9.43 -0.42 -5.02
CA GLU A 23 -9.20 -0.27 -6.46
C GLU A 23 -9.01 1.21 -6.83
N ASP A 24 -8.04 1.46 -7.69
CA ASP A 24 -7.82 2.76 -8.31
C ASP A 24 -8.89 3.03 -9.39
N PRO A 25 -9.63 4.16 -9.34
CA PRO A 25 -10.74 4.43 -10.26
C PRO A 25 -10.30 4.93 -11.65
N GLU A 26 -9.03 5.28 -11.85
CA GLU A 26 -8.47 5.67 -13.16
C GLU A 26 -7.86 4.46 -13.88
N LEU A 27 -7.31 3.49 -13.13
CA LEU A 27 -6.59 2.32 -13.63
C LEU A 27 -7.36 0.99 -13.50
N HIS A 28 -8.49 0.97 -12.79
CA HIS A 28 -9.32 -0.21 -12.52
C HIS A 28 -8.52 -1.43 -12.01
N ARG A 29 -7.62 -1.19 -11.05
CA ARG A 29 -6.71 -2.18 -10.44
C ARG A 29 -6.41 -1.83 -8.98
N ASP A 30 -6.08 -2.82 -8.16
CA ASP A 30 -5.73 -2.59 -6.76
C ASP A 30 -4.39 -1.85 -6.61
N ILE A 31 -4.35 -0.92 -5.65
CA ILE A 31 -3.17 -0.10 -5.33
C ILE A 31 -1.95 -0.90 -4.85
N VAL A 32 -2.16 -2.16 -4.41
CA VAL A 32 -1.08 -3.08 -4.03
C VAL A 32 -0.48 -3.72 -5.28
N SER A 33 -1.31 -4.21 -6.22
CA SER A 33 -0.88 -4.74 -7.52
C SER A 33 -0.20 -3.68 -8.40
N LEU A 34 -0.63 -2.43 -8.29
CA LEU A 34 -0.01 -1.28 -8.96
C LEU A 34 1.34 -0.87 -8.32
N GLY A 35 1.74 -1.47 -7.20
CA GLY A 35 3.01 -1.18 -6.51
C GLY A 35 3.09 0.21 -5.87
N MET A 36 1.94 0.89 -5.70
CA MET A 36 1.84 2.21 -5.07
C MET A 36 2.07 2.13 -3.56
N ILE A 37 1.77 0.99 -2.93
CA ILE A 37 2.04 0.74 -1.52
C ILE A 37 3.48 0.24 -1.32
N ARG A 38 4.26 0.94 -0.47
CA ARG A 38 5.61 0.54 -0.02
C ARG A 38 5.78 0.80 1.47
N ASP A 39 6.90 0.33 2.05
CA ASP A 39 7.30 0.57 3.43
C ASP A 39 6.17 0.34 4.46
N VAL A 40 5.40 -0.74 4.29
CA VAL A 40 4.34 -1.11 5.25
C VAL A 40 4.99 -1.43 6.59
N GLN A 41 4.48 -0.81 7.65
CA GLN A 41 4.90 -1.06 9.03
C GLN A 41 3.68 -1.10 9.92
N VAL A 42 3.62 -2.10 10.82
CA VAL A 42 2.55 -2.22 11.81
C VAL A 42 3.14 -2.22 13.21
N SER A 43 2.57 -1.40 14.11
CA SER A 43 3.05 -1.26 15.48
C SER A 43 1.92 -0.84 16.42
N GLY A 44 1.64 -1.68 17.42
CA GLY A 44 0.68 -1.39 18.50
C GLY A 44 -0.73 -1.00 18.03
N GLY A 45 -1.22 -1.62 16.94
CA GLY A 45 -2.52 -1.28 16.35
C GLY A 45 -2.54 0.01 15.51
N LYS A 46 -1.37 0.60 15.21
CA LYS A 46 -1.19 1.61 14.15
C LYS A 46 -0.56 0.95 12.92
N VAL A 47 -0.95 1.43 11.74
CA VAL A 47 -0.40 1.03 10.45
C VAL A 47 0.17 2.29 9.79
N ALA A 48 1.37 2.19 9.23
CA ALA A 48 1.97 3.19 8.38
C ALA A 48 2.41 2.53 7.06
N PHE A 49 2.33 3.27 5.96
CA PHE A 49 2.85 2.86 4.66
C PHE A 49 3.19 4.11 3.84
N ARG A 50 4.12 3.96 2.90
CA ARG A 50 4.43 4.98 1.89
C ARG A 50 3.51 4.74 0.69
N PHE A 51 2.60 5.68 0.44
CA PHE A 51 1.87 5.74 -0.82
C PHE A 51 2.71 6.48 -1.86
N VAL A 52 3.01 5.85 -2.99
CA VAL A 52 3.79 6.41 -4.09
C VAL A 52 2.83 6.81 -5.20
N LEU A 53 2.47 8.09 -5.23
CA LEU A 53 1.72 8.69 -6.34
C LEU A 53 2.52 8.52 -7.65
N THR A 54 1.89 7.92 -8.66
CA THR A 54 2.54 7.59 -9.93
C THR A 54 2.66 8.81 -10.83
N THR A 55 3.66 9.65 -10.57
CA THR A 55 4.37 10.34 -11.66
C THR A 55 5.48 9.40 -12.16
N PRO A 56 5.29 8.64 -13.24
CA PRO A 56 6.34 7.80 -13.80
C PRO A 56 7.42 8.69 -14.44
N ALA A 57 8.46 9.02 -13.66
CA ALA A 57 9.69 9.56 -14.22
C ALA A 57 10.26 8.51 -15.18
N CYS A 58 10.18 8.78 -16.49
CA CYS A 58 10.36 7.76 -17.53
C CYS A 58 11.68 6.98 -17.38
N PRO A 59 11.66 5.63 -17.41
CA PRO A 59 12.87 4.80 -17.28
C PRO A 59 13.79 4.85 -18.52
N ILE A 60 13.60 5.81 -19.42
CA ILE A 60 14.38 6.02 -20.67
C ILE A 60 15.73 6.66 -20.33
N ARG A 61 16.55 5.95 -19.53
CA ARG A 61 17.93 6.37 -19.21
C ARG A 61 18.92 5.22 -19.00
N ASN A 62 18.62 4.02 -19.50
CA ASN A 62 19.56 2.87 -19.43
C ASN A 62 19.73 2.07 -20.74
N GLU A 63 19.02 2.39 -21.83
CA GLU A 63 19.20 1.75 -23.15
C GLU A 63 19.92 2.65 -24.19
N LEU A 64 20.54 3.75 -23.74
CA LEU A 64 21.28 4.66 -24.63
C LEU A 64 22.59 5.15 -24.00
N GLN A 65 23.64 4.30 -24.01
CA GLN A 65 24.98 4.78 -24.36
C GLN A 65 25.96 3.64 -24.78
N ARG A 66 26.04 3.41 -26.10
CA ARG A 66 27.09 2.67 -26.84
C ARG A 66 27.23 1.16 -26.57
#